data_AF-A0A1J7HNY5-F1
#
_entry.id   AF-A0A1J7HNY5-F1
#
_cell.length_a   1.000
_cell.length_b   1.000
_cell.length_c   1.000
_cell.angle_alpha   90.00
_cell.angle_beta   90.00
_cell.angle_gamma   90.00
#
_symmetry.space_group_name_H-M   'P 1'
#
loop_
_entity.id
_entity.type
_entity.pdbx_description
1 polymer ?
#
loop_
_entity_poly.entity_id
_entity_poly.type
_entity_poly.pdbx_seq_one_letter_code
_entity_poly.pdbx_strand_id
1 'polypeptide(L)'
;MKRKRTTKKPVAPPSSTPPPPPTQTKTLLKTRHSTPKPPSTITKSLKFPEPSSDNVWVPLNLTREELSLPLTFPTGQTFRWKNTAPSQFTGVVGSHIVSLTHLQNGDVSYCLHGTHDAVAARTALLDFLNAGVSLPGIWKVFSDSDERFAELARHLGGARVLRQEPFECLIQFLCSSNNNIGRITKMVDYVSSIGNYLGSVEGFMFHSFPTLEQLSLVSEEDLRKAGFGYRAKYIVGTVNILQSKTGGGEEWLRSLRKLDLEDVISALSTLPGVGPKVAACIALFSLDQHHAIPVDTHVWQIATKYLLPELAGSRLTPKLCNRVAEAFVTKYGKYAGWAQTLLFIAELPSQRVLLPSHLWTTDQHNHTKKEDSELLVNSKDGVALRI
;
A
#
# COMPACT_ATOMS: atom_id res chain seq x y z
N MET A 1 -29.75 76.62 11.01
CA MET A 1 -28.45 77.31 11.15
C MET A 1 -27.53 76.93 9.98
N LYS A 2 -26.98 77.96 9.33
CA LYS A 2 -25.79 78.13 8.44
C LYS A 2 -25.19 76.97 7.59
N ARG A 3 -24.84 77.35 6.35
CA ARG A 3 -24.20 76.62 5.23
C ARG A 3 -22.65 76.72 5.21
N LYS A 4 -22.03 75.78 4.46
CA LYS A 4 -20.66 75.72 3.83
C LYS A 4 -19.49 75.43 4.81
N ARG A 5 -18.42 74.66 4.48
CA ARG A 5 -17.67 74.50 3.21
C ARG A 5 -16.75 73.25 3.26
N THR A 6 -16.38 72.76 2.08
CA THR A 6 -15.50 71.62 1.69
C THR A 6 -14.00 71.77 1.98
N THR A 7 -13.28 70.66 2.22
CA THR A 7 -11.85 70.44 1.91
C THR A 7 -11.57 69.00 1.43
N LYS A 8 -10.59 68.83 0.52
CA LYS A 8 -10.26 67.62 -0.28
C LYS A 8 -8.81 67.17 -0.01
N LYS A 9 -8.59 65.84 -0.06
CA LYS A 9 -7.37 65.06 -0.47
C LYS A 9 -6.11 65.08 0.44
N PRO A 10 -5.16 64.10 0.36
CA PRO A 10 -4.76 63.31 -0.82
C PRO A 10 -4.50 61.79 -0.68
N VAL A 11 -4.37 61.17 -1.87
CA VAL A 11 -4.11 59.76 -2.19
C VAL A 11 -2.61 59.54 -2.42
N ALA A 12 -2.08 58.38 -2.01
CA ALA A 12 -0.67 57.99 -2.13
C ALA A 12 -0.30 57.45 -3.55
N PRO A 13 0.96 57.62 -4.02
CA PRO A 13 1.41 57.22 -5.35
C PRO A 13 1.94 55.76 -5.44
N PRO A 14 1.99 55.17 -6.65
CA PRO A 14 2.43 53.79 -6.91
C PRO A 14 3.96 53.62 -7.08
N SER A 15 4.45 52.41 -6.79
CA SER A 15 5.85 51.96 -6.89
C SER A 15 6.29 51.62 -8.31
N SER A 16 7.50 52.05 -8.68
CA SER A 16 8.14 51.89 -9.99
C SER A 16 9.04 50.64 -10.09
N THR A 17 9.00 49.98 -11.25
CA THR A 17 9.92 48.91 -11.71
C THR A 17 11.16 49.48 -12.43
N PRO A 18 12.36 48.86 -12.35
CA PRO A 18 13.55 49.28 -13.09
C PRO A 18 13.67 48.63 -14.49
N PRO A 19 14.36 49.29 -15.46
CA PRO A 19 14.49 48.85 -16.86
C PRO A 19 15.73 47.95 -17.13
N PRO A 20 15.79 47.24 -18.28
CA PRO A 20 16.89 46.34 -18.64
C PRO A 20 18.11 47.07 -19.27
N PRO A 21 19.32 46.50 -19.20
CA PRO A 21 20.53 47.11 -19.77
C PRO A 21 20.69 46.86 -21.29
N PRO A 22 21.44 47.72 -22.01
CA PRO A 22 21.43 47.81 -23.47
C PRO A 22 22.48 46.95 -24.21
N THR A 23 22.13 46.65 -25.45
CA THR A 23 22.89 45.96 -26.51
C THR A 23 24.12 46.77 -26.95
N GLN A 24 25.28 46.13 -27.11
CA GLN A 24 26.42 46.68 -27.86
C GLN A 24 26.81 45.77 -29.02
N THR A 25 26.80 46.34 -30.22
CA THR A 25 27.29 45.80 -31.48
C THR A 25 28.71 46.32 -31.71
N LYS A 26 29.72 45.44 -31.85
CA LYS A 26 31.00 45.75 -32.52
C LYS A 26 31.53 44.53 -33.30
N THR A 27 31.39 44.67 -34.62
CA THR A 27 32.31 44.37 -35.75
C THR A 27 33.30 43.20 -35.69
N LEU A 28 33.25 42.42 -36.78
CA LEU A 28 34.06 41.26 -37.16
C LEU A 28 35.59 41.43 -37.08
N LEU A 29 36.27 40.39 -36.62
CA LEU A 29 37.57 39.94 -37.09
C LEU A 29 37.52 38.42 -37.32
N LYS A 30 37.67 38.02 -38.59
CA LYS A 30 37.73 36.62 -39.04
C LYS A 30 39.06 36.00 -38.61
N THR A 31 39.02 34.95 -37.81
CA THR A 31 40.10 33.95 -37.70
C THR A 31 39.50 32.56 -37.79
N ARG A 32 39.99 31.79 -38.77
CA ARG A 32 39.61 30.39 -39.01
C ARG A 32 40.26 29.54 -37.93
N HIS A 33 39.49 28.87 -37.08
CA HIS A 33 39.98 27.73 -36.31
C HIS A 33 38.93 26.62 -36.26
N SER A 34 39.40 25.44 -36.65
CA SER A 34 38.74 24.13 -36.64
C SER A 34 38.15 23.78 -35.28
N THR A 35 36.91 23.29 -35.29
CA THR A 35 36.22 22.74 -34.12
C THR A 35 36.88 21.44 -33.65
N PRO A 36 37.20 21.29 -32.35
CA PRO A 36 37.56 19.99 -31.78
C PRO A 36 36.29 19.16 -31.55
N LYS A 37 36.31 17.89 -31.97
CA LYS A 37 35.28 16.89 -31.65
C LYS A 37 35.21 16.67 -30.12
N PRO A 38 34.01 16.42 -29.55
CA PRO A 38 33.89 16.03 -28.15
C PRO A 38 34.51 14.64 -27.90
N PRO A 39 35.04 14.38 -26.69
CA PRO A 39 35.76 13.15 -26.40
C PRO A 39 34.81 11.94 -26.38
N SER A 40 35.22 10.88 -27.06
CA SER A 40 34.57 9.57 -27.05
C SER A 40 34.56 9.00 -25.64
N THR A 41 33.39 8.97 -25.01
CA THR A 41 33.19 8.25 -23.76
C THR A 41 33.38 6.77 -24.02
N ILE A 42 34.38 6.17 -23.37
CA ILE A 42 34.59 4.74 -23.32
C ILE A 42 33.41 4.14 -22.55
N THR A 43 32.41 3.65 -23.27
CA THR A 43 31.34 2.84 -22.71
C THR A 43 31.95 1.50 -22.31
N LYS A 44 32.47 1.38 -21.09
CA LYS A 44 32.64 0.07 -20.46
C LYS A 44 31.23 -0.50 -20.30
N SER A 45 30.84 -1.37 -21.21
CA SER A 45 29.72 -2.29 -21.05
C SER A 45 29.92 -3.02 -19.72
N LEU A 46 29.20 -2.57 -18.69
CA LEU A 46 28.95 -3.37 -17.51
C LEU A 46 28.10 -4.54 -17.98
N LYS A 47 28.77 -5.67 -18.25
CA LYS A 47 28.08 -6.95 -18.38
C LYS A 47 27.47 -7.24 -17.02
N PHE A 48 26.15 -7.07 -16.91
CA PHE A 48 25.41 -7.64 -15.80
C PHE A 48 25.60 -9.16 -15.86
N PRO A 49 25.80 -9.85 -14.73
CA PRO A 49 25.80 -11.29 -14.72
C PRO A 49 24.47 -11.76 -15.29
N GLU A 50 24.49 -12.58 -16.33
CA GLU A 50 23.28 -13.31 -16.71
C GLU A 50 22.88 -14.21 -15.54
N PRO A 51 21.60 -14.26 -15.15
CA PRO A 51 21.16 -15.13 -14.07
C PRO A 51 21.32 -16.58 -14.53
N SER A 52 22.45 -17.16 -14.17
CA SER A 52 22.72 -18.59 -14.26
C SER A 52 22.46 -19.20 -12.89
N SER A 53 21.21 -19.55 -12.65
CA SER A 53 20.81 -20.56 -11.68
C SER A 53 19.46 -21.08 -12.13
N ASP A 54 19.33 -22.37 -12.43
CA ASP A 54 18.01 -22.99 -12.55
C ASP A 54 17.21 -22.62 -11.30
N ASN A 55 16.10 -21.92 -11.50
CA ASN A 55 15.23 -21.48 -10.41
C ASN A 55 14.63 -22.72 -9.75
N VAL A 56 15.21 -23.15 -8.62
CA VAL A 56 14.75 -24.33 -7.89
C VAL A 56 13.47 -23.99 -7.14
N TRP A 57 12.36 -24.54 -7.60
CA TRP A 57 11.07 -24.45 -6.94
C TRP A 57 10.95 -25.52 -5.85
N VAL A 58 10.61 -25.09 -4.64
CA VAL A 58 10.45 -25.95 -3.47
C VAL A 58 9.02 -25.84 -2.95
N PRO A 59 8.35 -26.96 -2.63
CA PRO A 59 7.04 -26.92 -1.98
C PRO A 59 7.07 -26.12 -0.67
N LEU A 60 6.11 -25.19 -0.52
CA LEU A 60 5.95 -24.41 0.71
C LEU A 60 5.13 -25.17 1.77
N ASN A 61 4.42 -26.22 1.35
CA ASN A 61 3.48 -27.01 2.17
C ASN A 61 2.30 -26.19 2.70
N LEU A 62 1.81 -25.24 1.91
CA LEU A 62 0.54 -24.56 2.12
C LEU A 62 -0.41 -24.95 0.99
N THR A 63 -1.55 -25.51 1.34
CA THR A 63 -2.58 -25.91 0.38
C THR A 63 -3.33 -24.70 -0.16
N ARG A 64 -4.18 -24.91 -1.17
CA ARG A 64 -5.05 -23.85 -1.71
C ARG A 64 -6.00 -23.25 -0.66
N GLU A 65 -6.41 -24.03 0.34
CA GLU A 65 -7.26 -23.57 1.45
C GLU A 65 -6.47 -22.72 2.44
N GLU A 66 -5.15 -22.93 2.52
CA GLU A 66 -4.25 -22.15 3.36
C GLU A 66 -3.77 -20.87 2.67
N LEU A 67 -3.49 -20.89 1.37
CA LEU A 67 -2.95 -19.72 0.67
C LEU A 67 -3.35 -19.64 -0.81
N SER A 68 -4.03 -18.53 -1.14
CA SER A 68 -4.31 -18.10 -2.50
C SER A 68 -3.54 -16.82 -2.79
N LEU A 69 -2.52 -16.89 -3.65
CA LEU A 69 -1.69 -15.75 -4.06
C LEU A 69 -2.52 -14.57 -4.61
N PRO A 70 -3.47 -14.77 -5.56
CA PRO A 70 -4.27 -13.66 -6.09
C PRO A 70 -5.29 -13.08 -5.09
N LEU A 71 -5.61 -13.79 -4.01
CA LEU A 71 -6.47 -13.32 -2.92
C LEU A 71 -5.67 -12.79 -1.72
N THR A 72 -4.33 -12.84 -1.79
CA THR A 72 -3.45 -12.40 -0.70
C THR A 72 -2.65 -11.16 -1.10
N PHE A 73 -2.05 -11.12 -2.30
CA PHE A 73 -1.15 -10.03 -2.65
C PHE A 73 -1.83 -8.78 -3.24
N PRO A 74 -2.65 -8.87 -4.29
CA PRO A 74 -3.24 -7.68 -4.92
C PRO A 74 -4.54 -7.23 -4.23
N THR A 75 -4.62 -7.32 -2.90
CA THR A 75 -5.85 -7.05 -2.13
C THR A 75 -5.76 -5.82 -1.22
N GLY A 76 -4.66 -5.08 -1.27
CA GLY A 76 -4.49 -3.83 -0.52
C GLY A 76 -3.95 -3.99 0.90
N GLN A 77 -3.61 -5.21 1.34
CA GLN A 77 -2.87 -5.41 2.58
C GLN A 77 -1.36 -5.17 2.40
N THR A 78 -0.81 -5.45 1.22
CA THR A 78 0.58 -5.17 0.83
C THR A 78 0.60 -4.60 -0.59
N PHE A 79 1.66 -3.84 -0.92
CA PHE A 79 1.82 -3.20 -2.23
C PHE A 79 3.15 -3.54 -2.91
N ARG A 80 3.95 -4.43 -2.32
CA ARG A 80 5.32 -4.75 -2.78
C ARG A 80 5.45 -6.00 -3.63
N TRP A 81 4.40 -6.81 -3.71
CA TRP A 81 4.39 -8.05 -4.49
C TRP A 81 3.93 -7.78 -5.93
N LYS A 82 4.73 -8.24 -6.89
CA LYS A 82 4.50 -8.06 -8.33
C LYS A 82 4.03 -9.37 -8.94
N ASN A 83 3.03 -9.30 -9.82
CA ASN A 83 2.69 -10.41 -10.69
C ASN A 83 3.78 -10.47 -11.79
N THR A 84 4.68 -11.45 -11.67
CA THR A 84 5.87 -11.59 -12.51
C THR A 84 5.68 -12.60 -13.64
N ALA A 85 4.71 -13.50 -13.52
CA ALA A 85 4.32 -14.46 -14.54
C ALA A 85 2.89 -14.97 -14.23
N PRO A 86 2.21 -15.66 -15.16
CA PRO A 86 0.90 -16.26 -14.89
C PRO A 86 0.93 -17.10 -13.61
N SER A 87 0.05 -16.78 -12.66
CA SER A 87 -0.03 -17.41 -11.33
C SER A 87 1.22 -17.30 -10.46
N GLN A 88 2.17 -16.42 -10.81
CA GLN A 88 3.40 -16.19 -10.07
C GLN A 88 3.46 -14.77 -9.51
N PHE A 89 3.79 -14.68 -8.22
CA PHE A 89 4.05 -13.41 -7.54
C PHE A 89 5.47 -13.38 -6.99
N THR A 90 6.19 -12.30 -7.24
CA THR A 90 7.52 -12.05 -6.66
C THR A 90 7.47 -10.85 -5.72
N GLY A 91 8.08 -10.98 -4.56
CA GLY A 91 8.22 -9.92 -3.57
C GLY A 91 9.54 -10.00 -2.82
N VAL A 92 9.69 -9.14 -1.84
CA VAL A 92 10.85 -9.11 -0.94
C VAL A 92 10.37 -9.36 0.48
N VAL A 93 10.98 -10.33 1.15
CA VAL A 93 10.77 -10.61 2.57
C VAL A 93 12.11 -10.49 3.28
N GLY A 94 12.23 -9.49 4.16
CA GLY A 94 13.52 -9.08 4.71
C GLY A 94 14.49 -8.63 3.60
N SER A 95 15.59 -9.34 3.42
CA SER A 95 16.57 -9.12 2.35
C SER A 95 16.46 -10.13 1.21
N HIS A 96 15.44 -10.99 1.21
CA HIS A 96 15.31 -12.10 0.26
C HIS A 96 14.27 -11.79 -0.81
N ILE A 97 14.65 -11.92 -2.08
CA ILE A 97 13.70 -11.94 -3.19
C ILE A 97 13.10 -13.34 -3.27
N VAL A 98 11.77 -13.42 -3.22
CA VAL A 98 11.02 -14.68 -3.21
C VAL A 98 9.95 -14.64 -4.30
N SER A 99 9.93 -15.66 -5.15
CA SER A 99 8.79 -15.94 -6.02
C SER A 99 7.92 -17.04 -5.42
N LEU A 100 6.61 -16.91 -5.56
CA LEU A 100 5.60 -17.89 -5.20
C LEU A 100 4.78 -18.23 -6.42
N THR A 101 4.42 -19.50 -6.57
CA THR A 101 3.52 -19.96 -7.63
C THR A 101 2.63 -21.09 -7.11
N HIS A 102 1.46 -21.27 -7.75
CA HIS A 102 0.60 -22.41 -7.50
C HIS A 102 1.06 -23.62 -8.32
N LEU A 103 1.14 -24.78 -7.67
CA LEU A 103 1.29 -26.09 -8.30
C LEU A 103 -0.04 -26.53 -8.93
N GLN A 104 -0.01 -27.57 -9.78
CA GLN A 104 -1.20 -28.09 -10.43
C GLN A 104 -2.28 -28.58 -9.46
N ASN A 105 -1.87 -29.07 -8.28
CA ASN A 105 -2.80 -29.49 -7.23
C ASN A 105 -3.38 -28.31 -6.41
N GLY A 106 -2.95 -27.08 -6.68
CA GLY A 106 -3.36 -25.87 -5.97
C GLY A 106 -2.46 -25.49 -4.79
N ASP A 107 -1.51 -26.33 -4.40
CA ASP A 107 -0.56 -26.01 -3.33
C ASP A 107 0.43 -24.94 -3.78
N VAL A 108 1.10 -24.29 -2.83
CA VAL A 108 2.07 -23.23 -3.13
C VAL A 108 3.49 -23.77 -3.09
N SER A 109 4.28 -23.38 -4.09
CA SER A 109 5.73 -23.53 -4.12
C SER A 109 6.42 -22.16 -4.11
N TYR A 110 7.66 -22.14 -3.65
CA TYR A 110 8.49 -20.94 -3.61
C TYR A 110 9.83 -21.15 -4.30
N CYS A 111 10.40 -20.07 -4.83
CA CYS A 111 11.75 -20.00 -5.37
C CYS A 111 12.45 -18.79 -4.75
N LEU A 112 13.70 -18.97 -4.32
CA LEU A 112 14.52 -17.90 -3.74
C LEU A 112 15.51 -17.40 -4.79
N HIS A 113 15.65 -16.08 -4.90
CA HIS A 113 16.56 -15.47 -5.86
C HIS A 113 17.73 -14.81 -5.13
N GLY A 114 18.96 -15.21 -5.47
CA GLY A 114 20.18 -14.57 -4.95
C GLY A 114 20.38 -14.66 -3.43
N THR A 115 19.73 -15.61 -2.74
CA THR A 115 19.92 -15.78 -1.29
C THR A 115 21.08 -16.71 -0.97
N HIS A 116 21.84 -16.37 0.07
CA HIS A 116 22.89 -17.24 0.62
C HIS A 116 22.42 -18.06 1.84
N ASP A 117 21.24 -17.73 2.39
CA ASP A 117 20.66 -18.42 3.54
C ASP A 117 19.20 -18.80 3.21
N ALA A 118 19.02 -20.02 2.71
CA ALA A 118 17.71 -20.55 2.34
C ALA A 118 16.83 -20.83 3.58
N VAL A 119 17.43 -21.15 4.72
CA VAL A 119 16.70 -21.48 5.95
C VAL A 119 16.12 -20.23 6.59
N ALA A 120 16.92 -19.16 6.71
CA ALA A 120 16.43 -17.86 7.18
C ALA A 120 15.36 -17.31 6.24
N ALA A 121 15.57 -17.37 4.92
CA ALA A 121 14.60 -16.91 3.94
C ALA A 121 13.26 -17.64 4.03
N ARG A 122 13.30 -18.99 4.16
CA ARG A 122 12.08 -19.79 4.33
C ARG A 122 11.36 -19.47 5.64
N THR A 123 12.12 -19.29 6.73
CA THR A 123 11.55 -18.93 8.04
C THR A 123 10.87 -17.57 7.99
N ALA A 124 11.54 -16.57 7.41
CA ALA A 124 10.99 -15.23 7.24
C ALA A 124 9.75 -15.23 6.33
N LEU A 125 9.75 -16.03 5.26
CA LEU A 125 8.60 -16.20 4.38
C LEU A 125 7.39 -16.78 5.12
N LEU A 126 7.59 -17.84 5.92
CA LEU A 126 6.50 -18.47 6.68
C LEU A 126 5.96 -17.54 7.77
N ASP A 127 6.83 -16.77 8.43
CA ASP A 127 6.42 -15.72 9.38
C ASP A 127 5.60 -14.63 8.68
N PHE A 128 6.09 -14.11 7.55
CA PHE A 128 5.41 -13.10 6.74
C PHE A 128 4.02 -13.54 6.25
N LEU A 129 3.89 -14.80 5.83
CA LEU A 129 2.62 -15.40 5.44
C LEU A 129 1.73 -15.76 6.65
N ASN A 130 2.22 -15.58 7.86
CA ASN A 130 1.52 -15.97 9.08
C ASN A 130 1.14 -17.47 9.10
N ALA A 131 2.00 -18.31 8.53
CA ALA A 131 1.74 -19.72 8.23
C ALA A 131 1.56 -20.60 9.49
N GLY A 132 1.92 -20.10 10.67
CA GLY A 132 1.66 -20.77 11.95
C GLY A 132 0.18 -20.81 12.35
N VAL A 133 -0.67 -20.00 11.72
CA VAL A 133 -2.13 -20.00 11.93
C VAL A 133 -2.81 -20.84 10.86
N SER A 134 -3.58 -21.86 11.25
CA SER A 134 -4.39 -22.64 10.30
C SER A 134 -5.59 -21.83 9.82
N LEU A 135 -5.60 -21.49 8.53
CA LEU A 135 -6.68 -20.70 7.93
C LEU A 135 -8.02 -21.47 7.91
N PRO A 136 -8.07 -22.76 7.51
CA PRO A 136 -9.29 -23.56 7.61
C PRO A 136 -9.83 -23.64 9.05
N GLY A 137 -8.94 -23.74 10.04
CA GLY A 137 -9.32 -23.77 11.45
C GLY A 137 -10.08 -22.52 11.89
N ILE A 138 -9.54 -21.32 11.58
CA ILE A 138 -10.21 -20.06 11.94
C ILE A 138 -11.44 -19.78 11.07
N TRP A 139 -11.46 -20.20 9.80
CA TRP A 139 -12.62 -20.01 8.92
C TRP A 139 -13.80 -20.89 9.27
N LYS A 140 -13.57 -22.05 9.88
CA LYS A 140 -14.66 -22.84 10.45
C LYS A 140 -15.45 -22.02 11.48
N VAL A 141 -14.74 -21.36 12.41
CA VAL A 141 -15.36 -20.48 13.42
C VAL A 141 -16.16 -19.35 12.77
N PHE A 142 -15.61 -18.72 11.73
CA PHE A 142 -16.30 -17.64 11.02
C PHE A 142 -17.53 -18.13 10.24
N SER A 143 -17.43 -19.30 9.64
CA SER A 143 -18.52 -19.90 8.86
C SER A 143 -19.67 -20.35 9.76
N ASP A 144 -19.35 -20.87 10.94
CA ASP A 144 -20.34 -21.26 11.96
C ASP A 144 -21.05 -20.02 12.54
N SER A 145 -20.42 -18.84 12.53
CA SER A 145 -20.99 -17.60 13.06
C SER A 145 -21.67 -16.70 12.02
N ASP A 146 -21.43 -16.93 10.72
CA ASP A 146 -21.98 -16.11 9.65
C ASP A 146 -22.20 -16.91 8.35
N GLU A 147 -23.46 -17.14 8.01
CA GLU A 147 -23.86 -17.82 6.76
C GLU A 147 -23.31 -17.11 5.51
N ARG A 148 -23.26 -15.77 5.51
CA ARG A 148 -22.68 -15.01 4.38
C ARG A 148 -21.19 -15.29 4.25
N PHE A 149 -20.48 -15.32 5.37
CA PHE A 149 -19.06 -15.66 5.36
C PHE A 149 -18.86 -17.08 4.83
N ALA A 150 -19.65 -18.04 5.34
CA ALA A 150 -19.59 -19.44 4.92
C ALA A 150 -19.81 -19.59 3.40
N GLU A 151 -20.68 -18.78 2.82
CA GLU A 151 -20.92 -18.78 1.38
C GLU A 151 -19.76 -18.16 0.57
N LEU A 152 -19.26 -17.00 0.98
CA LEU A 152 -18.11 -16.35 0.33
C LEU A 152 -16.84 -17.19 0.42
N ALA A 153 -16.63 -17.89 1.54
CA ALA A 153 -15.46 -18.74 1.78
C ALA A 153 -15.30 -19.86 0.74
N ARG A 154 -16.40 -20.34 0.12
CA ARG A 154 -16.36 -21.35 -0.95
C ARG A 154 -15.69 -20.86 -2.23
N HIS A 155 -15.71 -19.55 -2.45
CA HIS A 155 -15.17 -18.91 -3.66
C HIS A 155 -13.82 -18.24 -3.41
N LEU A 156 -13.59 -17.77 -2.18
CA LEU A 156 -12.44 -16.95 -1.83
C LEU A 156 -11.39 -17.66 -0.96
N GLY A 157 -11.40 -19.00 -0.95
CA GLY A 157 -10.47 -19.87 -0.22
C GLY A 157 -9.00 -19.42 -0.30
N GLY A 158 -8.30 -19.47 0.83
CA GLY A 158 -6.87 -19.12 0.90
C GLY A 158 -6.59 -17.62 1.02
N ALA A 159 -7.60 -16.76 1.18
CA ALA A 159 -7.41 -15.33 1.44
C ALA A 159 -6.81 -15.10 2.83
N ARG A 160 -5.48 -14.99 2.89
CA ARG A 160 -4.69 -14.99 4.12
C ARG A 160 -4.24 -13.59 4.50
N VAL A 161 -4.22 -13.31 5.81
CA VAL A 161 -3.69 -12.05 6.35
C VAL A 161 -2.19 -12.20 6.58
N LEU A 162 -1.42 -11.24 6.06
CA LEU A 162 0.03 -11.18 6.18
C LEU A 162 0.47 -10.61 7.53
N ARG A 163 1.70 -10.92 7.93
CA ARG A 163 2.40 -10.40 9.11
C ARG A 163 3.64 -9.62 8.65
N GLN A 164 3.42 -8.38 8.25
CA GLN A 164 4.44 -7.51 7.67
C GLN A 164 5.40 -6.96 8.73
N GLU A 165 6.58 -6.50 8.30
CA GLU A 165 7.46 -5.72 9.17
C GLU A 165 6.79 -4.37 9.53
N PRO A 166 6.76 -3.95 10.82
CA PRO A 166 5.96 -2.81 11.26
C PRO A 166 6.31 -1.49 10.57
N PHE A 167 7.60 -1.22 10.33
CA PHE A 167 8.03 0.00 9.66
C PHE A 167 7.58 0.04 8.20
N GLU A 168 7.78 -1.07 7.47
CA GLU A 168 7.29 -1.20 6.10
C GLU A 168 5.76 -1.03 6.02
N CYS A 169 5.02 -1.69 6.91
CA CYS A 169 3.57 -1.59 6.99
C CYS A 169 3.11 -0.14 7.26
N LEU A 170 3.72 0.54 8.23
CA LEU A 170 3.43 1.94 8.56
C LEU A 170 3.58 2.86 7.35
N ILE A 171 4.70 2.80 6.64
CA ILE A 171 4.95 3.67 5.49
C ILE A 171 3.98 3.36 4.33
N GLN A 172 3.69 2.07 4.08
CA GLN A 172 2.68 1.68 3.09
C GLN A 172 1.30 2.28 3.41
N PHE A 173 0.84 2.21 4.66
CA PHE A 173 -0.48 2.72 5.02
C PHE A 173 -0.54 4.25 5.16
N LEU A 174 0.58 4.93 5.45
CA LEU A 174 0.66 6.38 5.28
C LEU A 174 0.40 6.80 3.82
N CYS A 175 0.85 6.00 2.85
CA CYS A 175 0.56 6.21 1.42
C CYS A 175 -0.91 5.94 1.05
N SER A 176 -1.63 5.16 1.86
CA SER A 176 -2.97 4.65 1.54
C SER A 176 -4.11 5.65 1.74
N SER A 177 -4.02 6.53 2.74
CA SER A 177 -5.13 7.37 3.20
C SER A 177 -5.78 8.18 2.06
N ASN A 178 -7.07 7.96 1.72
CA ASN A 178 -7.76 8.65 0.62
C ASN A 178 -7.01 8.51 -0.72
N ASN A 179 -6.68 7.27 -1.07
CA ASN A 179 -5.92 6.92 -2.26
C ASN A 179 -6.50 5.67 -2.91
N ASN A 180 -5.91 5.19 -4.00
CA ASN A 180 -6.28 3.92 -4.62
C ASN A 180 -5.07 2.99 -4.76
N ILE A 181 -5.34 1.68 -4.82
CA ILE A 181 -4.31 0.63 -4.86
C ILE A 181 -3.22 0.96 -5.90
N GLY A 182 -3.59 1.29 -7.15
CA GLY A 182 -2.62 1.57 -8.21
C GLY A 182 -1.69 2.75 -7.92
N ARG A 183 -2.20 3.84 -7.33
CA ARG A 183 -1.37 4.99 -6.93
C ARG A 183 -0.56 4.70 -5.67
N ILE A 184 -1.10 3.93 -4.73
CA ILE A 184 -0.37 3.50 -3.53
C ILE A 184 0.83 2.64 -3.94
N THR A 185 0.63 1.66 -4.82
CA THR A 185 1.71 0.81 -5.34
C THR A 185 2.84 1.64 -5.95
N LYS A 186 2.53 2.66 -6.76
CA LYS A 186 3.57 3.57 -7.32
C LYS A 186 4.35 4.33 -6.24
N MET A 187 3.66 4.81 -5.20
CA MET A 187 4.34 5.47 -4.07
C MET A 187 5.25 4.49 -3.32
N VAL A 188 4.76 3.29 -3.02
CA VAL A 188 5.51 2.27 -2.30
C VAL A 188 6.69 1.76 -3.14
N ASP A 189 6.57 1.68 -4.47
CA ASP A 189 7.67 1.36 -5.38
C ASP A 189 8.76 2.43 -5.32
N TYR A 190 8.38 3.71 -5.31
CA TYR A 190 9.33 4.80 -5.11
C TYR A 190 10.04 4.67 -3.76
N VAL A 191 9.31 4.46 -2.65
CA VAL A 191 9.93 4.28 -1.33
C VAL A 191 10.88 3.08 -1.33
N SER A 192 10.45 1.96 -1.92
CA SER A 192 11.26 0.74 -2.01
C SER A 192 12.57 0.98 -2.76
N SER A 193 12.56 1.81 -3.81
CA SER A 193 13.76 2.12 -4.61
C SER A 193 14.85 2.88 -3.86
N ILE A 194 14.55 3.44 -2.68
CA ILE A 194 15.53 4.07 -1.79
C ILE A 194 16.37 3.01 -1.05
N GLY A 195 15.82 1.81 -0.86
CA GLY A 195 16.51 0.69 -0.23
C GLY A 195 17.58 0.07 -1.14
N ASN A 196 18.28 -0.94 -0.61
CA ASN A 196 19.36 -1.59 -1.34
C ASN A 196 18.81 -2.45 -2.48
N TYR A 197 19.38 -2.32 -3.68
CA TYR A 197 19.04 -3.19 -4.80
C TYR A 197 19.44 -4.64 -4.48
N LEU A 198 18.49 -5.57 -4.66
CA LEU A 198 18.67 -6.98 -4.37
C LEU A 198 18.79 -7.84 -5.63
N GLY A 199 18.19 -7.40 -6.74
CA GLY A 199 18.14 -8.19 -7.97
C GLY A 199 16.94 -7.85 -8.85
N SER A 200 16.85 -8.54 -9.99
CA SER A 200 15.73 -8.41 -10.93
C SER A 200 15.15 -9.77 -11.27
N VAL A 201 13.82 -9.85 -11.38
CA VAL A 201 13.09 -11.07 -11.76
C VAL A 201 12.01 -10.67 -12.75
N GLU A 202 11.97 -11.33 -13.92
CA GLU A 202 10.99 -11.06 -14.99
C GLU A 202 10.86 -9.57 -15.37
N GLY A 203 12.01 -8.87 -15.42
CA GLY A 203 12.06 -7.44 -15.77
C GLY A 203 11.67 -6.47 -14.65
N PHE A 204 11.31 -6.94 -13.46
CA PHE A 204 11.05 -6.11 -12.29
C PHE A 204 12.30 -5.99 -11.42
N MET A 205 12.64 -4.77 -10.98
CA MET A 205 13.72 -4.53 -10.03
C MET A 205 13.21 -4.61 -8.60
N PHE A 206 13.90 -5.36 -7.75
CA PHE A 206 13.56 -5.55 -6.35
C PHE A 206 14.64 -4.95 -5.45
N HIS A 207 14.18 -4.28 -4.39
CA HIS A 207 15.02 -3.61 -3.40
C HIS A 207 14.57 -4.05 -2.00
N SER A 208 15.47 -4.04 -1.02
CA SER A 208 15.05 -4.09 0.39
C SER A 208 14.12 -2.91 0.67
N PHE A 209 13.24 -3.00 1.67
CA PHE A 209 12.61 -1.77 2.14
C PHE A 209 13.71 -0.85 2.71
N PRO A 210 13.64 0.49 2.51
CA PRO A 210 14.64 1.37 3.11
C PRO A 210 14.60 1.25 4.64
N THR A 211 15.77 1.34 5.27
CA THR A 211 15.84 1.52 6.73
C THR A 211 15.32 2.89 7.13
N LEU A 212 15.04 3.08 8.42
CA LEU A 212 14.68 4.39 8.95
C LEU A 212 15.72 5.47 8.60
N GLU A 213 17.01 5.13 8.66
CA GLU A 213 18.11 6.04 8.33
C GLU A 213 18.10 6.40 6.85
N GLN A 214 17.94 5.43 5.96
CA GLN A 214 17.88 5.68 4.51
C GLN A 214 16.71 6.60 4.15
N LEU A 215 15.52 6.36 4.74
CA LEU A 215 14.35 7.19 4.47
C LEU A 215 14.46 8.60 5.08
N SER A 216 15.22 8.77 6.17
CA SER A 216 15.45 10.09 6.80
C SER A 216 16.25 11.07 5.94
N LEU A 217 16.98 10.57 4.95
CA LEU A 217 17.75 11.40 4.02
C LEU A 217 16.87 11.99 2.91
N VAL A 218 15.61 11.54 2.79
CA VAL A 218 14.69 12.01 1.75
C VAL A 218 13.90 13.22 2.22
N SER A 219 13.96 14.32 1.47
CA SER A 219 13.27 15.55 1.82
C SER A 219 11.77 15.48 1.52
N GLU A 220 10.98 16.34 2.18
CA GLU A 220 9.56 16.51 1.83
C GLU A 220 9.38 16.93 0.37
N GLU A 221 10.30 17.74 -0.16
CA GLU A 221 10.26 18.21 -1.55
C GLU A 221 10.42 17.06 -2.55
N ASP A 222 11.33 16.13 -2.29
CA ASP A 222 11.55 14.95 -3.13
C ASP A 222 10.31 14.06 -3.17
N LEU A 223 9.68 13.81 -2.01
CA LEU A 223 8.42 13.06 -1.95
C LEU A 223 7.28 13.79 -2.66
N ARG A 224 7.22 15.12 -2.58
CA ARG A 224 6.22 15.91 -3.33
C ARG A 224 6.43 15.81 -4.84
N LYS A 225 7.68 15.90 -5.31
CA LYS A 225 8.05 15.67 -6.71
C LYS A 225 7.70 14.26 -7.17
N ALA A 226 7.85 13.26 -6.31
CA ALA A 226 7.44 11.88 -6.54
C ALA A 226 5.91 11.64 -6.43
N GLY A 227 5.10 12.69 -6.20
CA GLY A 227 3.64 12.61 -6.28
C GLY A 227 2.92 12.22 -4.98
N PHE A 228 3.60 12.24 -3.83
CA PHE A 228 3.00 11.90 -2.52
C PHE A 228 1.97 12.95 -2.04
N GLY A 229 2.09 14.18 -2.55
CA GLY A 229 1.21 15.29 -2.17
C GLY A 229 1.33 15.60 -0.68
N TYR A 230 0.19 15.75 0.01
CA TYR A 230 0.18 16.04 1.45
C TYR A 230 0.74 14.91 2.32
N ARG A 231 0.93 13.69 1.79
CA ARG A 231 1.49 12.57 2.55
C ARG A 231 3.00 12.71 2.75
N ALA A 232 3.67 13.52 1.92
CA ALA A 232 5.09 13.81 2.06
C ALA A 232 5.42 14.33 3.47
N LYS A 233 4.67 15.33 3.97
CA LYS A 233 4.84 15.85 5.34
C LYS A 233 4.58 14.80 6.43
N TYR A 234 3.68 13.83 6.17
CA TYR A 234 3.37 12.78 7.14
C TYR A 234 4.51 11.77 7.25
N ILE A 235 5.09 11.37 6.12
CA ILE A 235 6.23 10.45 6.09
C ILE A 235 7.44 11.10 6.76
N VAL A 236 7.81 12.31 6.36
CA VAL A 236 8.95 13.03 6.96
C VAL A 236 8.74 13.25 8.46
N GLY A 237 7.57 13.73 8.87
CA GLY A 237 7.25 13.93 10.28
C GLY A 237 7.28 12.63 11.09
N THR A 238 6.77 11.53 10.52
CA THR A 238 6.81 10.20 11.15
C THR A 238 8.25 9.71 11.31
N VAL A 239 9.08 9.80 10.26
CA VAL A 239 10.49 9.41 10.31
C VAL A 239 11.24 10.20 11.39
N ASN A 240 11.04 11.52 11.47
CA ASN A 240 11.66 12.35 12.51
C ASN A 240 11.26 11.92 13.92
N ILE A 241 9.97 11.64 14.16
CA ILE A 241 9.51 11.15 15.47
C ILE A 241 10.15 9.79 15.79
N LEU A 242 10.17 8.87 14.82
CA LEU A 242 10.78 7.55 14.99
C LEU A 242 12.28 7.64 15.32
N GLN A 243 13.03 8.53 14.66
CA GLN A 243 14.45 8.77 14.96
C GLN A 243 14.68 9.28 16.38
N SER A 244 13.71 10.02 16.95
CA SER A 244 13.79 10.52 18.32
C SER A 244 13.36 9.50 19.39
N LYS A 245 12.85 8.31 19.02
CA LYS A 245 12.44 7.30 20.00
C LYS A 245 13.66 6.70 20.70
N THR A 246 13.62 6.70 22.03
CA THR A 246 14.62 6.02 22.85
C THR A 246 14.65 4.52 22.51
N GLY A 247 15.83 3.96 22.26
CA GLY A 247 16.00 2.56 21.85
C GLY A 247 15.82 2.29 20.35
N GLY A 248 15.50 3.31 19.54
CA GLY A 248 15.36 3.21 18.09
C GLY A 248 13.91 3.09 17.63
N GLY A 249 13.56 3.81 16.56
CA GLY A 249 12.18 3.90 16.06
C GLY A 249 11.61 2.57 15.58
N GLU A 250 12.41 1.75 14.90
CA GLU A 250 11.97 0.42 14.45
C GLU A 250 11.72 -0.54 15.63
N GLU A 251 12.57 -0.49 16.66
CA GLU A 251 12.39 -1.31 17.86
C GLU A 251 11.16 -0.87 18.65
N TRP A 252 10.93 0.44 18.75
CA TRP A 252 9.69 0.98 19.31
C TRP A 252 8.47 0.43 18.57
N LEU A 253 8.46 0.41 17.23
CA LEU A 253 7.35 -0.15 16.46
C LEU A 253 7.17 -1.65 16.71
N ARG A 254 8.25 -2.44 16.76
CA ARG A 254 8.18 -3.89 17.06
C ARG A 254 7.66 -4.15 18.47
N SER A 255 8.01 -3.29 19.43
CA SER A 255 7.55 -3.41 20.82
C SER A 255 6.03 -3.31 20.95
N LEU A 256 5.35 -2.61 20.02
CA LEU A 256 3.89 -2.47 20.02
C LEU A 256 3.15 -3.81 19.86
N ARG A 257 3.80 -4.85 19.33
CA ARG A 257 3.22 -6.22 19.29
C ARG A 257 2.86 -6.77 20.67
N LYS A 258 3.47 -6.24 21.74
CA LYS A 258 3.27 -6.69 23.12
C LYS A 258 2.15 -5.94 23.86
N LEU A 259 1.55 -4.94 23.22
CA LEU A 259 0.51 -4.11 23.82
C LEU A 259 -0.88 -4.59 23.38
N ASP A 260 -1.89 -4.19 24.14
CA ASP A 260 -3.28 -4.38 23.77
C ASP A 260 -3.70 -3.38 22.68
N LEU A 261 -4.75 -3.71 21.92
CA LEU A 261 -5.15 -2.95 20.75
C LEU A 261 -5.38 -1.47 21.03
N GLU A 262 -6.02 -1.10 22.14
CA GLU A 262 -6.27 0.30 22.49
C GLU A 262 -4.97 1.10 22.63
N ASP A 263 -3.97 0.53 23.30
CA ASP A 263 -2.65 1.12 23.48
C ASP A 263 -1.87 1.18 22.15
N VAL A 264 -1.98 0.15 21.31
CA VAL A 264 -1.41 0.14 19.96
C VAL A 264 -1.99 1.30 19.13
N ILE A 265 -3.31 1.46 19.11
CA ILE A 265 -3.98 2.53 18.35
C ILE A 265 -3.56 3.88 18.90
N SER A 266 -3.59 4.07 20.22
CA SER A 266 -3.18 5.31 20.89
C SER A 266 -1.74 5.68 20.54
N ALA A 267 -0.80 4.72 20.66
CA ALA A 267 0.61 4.91 20.35
C ALA A 267 0.85 5.29 18.89
N LEU A 268 0.23 4.56 17.95
CA LEU A 268 0.35 4.81 16.51
C LEU A 268 -0.26 6.17 16.12
N SER A 269 -1.38 6.56 16.72
CA SER A 269 -2.05 7.84 16.44
C SER A 269 -1.27 9.08 16.89
N THR A 270 -0.16 8.92 17.62
CA THR A 270 0.80 10.01 17.85
C THR A 270 1.60 10.37 16.61
N LEU A 271 1.64 9.51 15.58
CA LEU A 271 2.39 9.71 14.36
C LEU A 271 1.60 10.56 13.34
N PRO A 272 2.23 11.53 12.66
CA PRO A 272 1.60 12.36 11.63
C PRO A 272 0.94 11.53 10.54
N GLY A 273 -0.35 11.80 10.28
CA GLY A 273 -1.11 11.11 9.23
C GLY A 273 -1.67 9.75 9.62
N VAL A 274 -1.44 9.28 10.86
CA VAL A 274 -1.96 8.02 11.37
C VAL A 274 -3.26 8.25 12.15
N GLY A 275 -4.38 8.24 11.45
CA GLY A 275 -5.70 8.21 12.07
C GLY A 275 -6.12 6.80 12.52
N PRO A 276 -7.27 6.64 13.20
CA PRO A 276 -7.73 5.35 13.73
C PRO A 276 -7.76 4.21 12.70
N LYS A 277 -8.22 4.49 11.47
CA LYS A 277 -8.25 3.49 10.39
C LYS A 277 -6.85 3.05 9.95
N VAL A 278 -5.92 3.99 9.81
CA VAL A 278 -4.53 3.70 9.43
C VAL A 278 -3.84 2.91 10.54
N ALA A 279 -4.05 3.31 11.80
CA ALA A 279 -3.55 2.59 12.97
C ALA A 279 -4.09 1.15 13.02
N ALA A 280 -5.39 0.95 12.75
CA ALA A 280 -6.00 -0.39 12.70
C ALA A 280 -5.43 -1.26 11.57
N CYS A 281 -5.15 -0.69 10.38
CA CYS A 281 -4.46 -1.43 9.32
C CYS A 281 -3.07 -1.91 9.78
N ILE A 282 -2.28 -1.02 10.39
CA ILE A 282 -0.93 -1.37 10.88
C ILE A 282 -1.03 -2.43 11.98
N ALA A 283 -1.98 -2.27 12.89
CA ALA A 283 -2.24 -3.21 13.98
C ALA A 283 -2.57 -4.61 13.45
N LEU A 284 -3.49 -4.71 12.49
CA LEU A 284 -3.93 -5.96 11.89
C LEU A 284 -2.81 -6.64 11.08
N PHE A 285 -2.12 -5.88 10.23
CA PHE A 285 -1.20 -6.43 9.23
C PHE A 285 0.26 -6.52 9.67
N SER A 286 0.62 -6.05 10.87
CA SER A 286 2.03 -6.09 11.34
C SER A 286 2.24 -6.23 12.84
N LEU A 287 1.24 -5.93 13.69
CA LEU A 287 1.40 -5.87 15.15
C LEU A 287 0.63 -6.96 15.90
N ASP A 288 0.26 -8.05 15.23
CA ASP A 288 -0.38 -9.23 15.82
C ASP A 288 -1.77 -8.98 16.45
N GLN A 289 -2.39 -7.83 16.16
CA GLN A 289 -3.74 -7.49 16.63
C GLN A 289 -4.80 -8.06 15.68
N HIS A 290 -4.98 -9.38 15.68
CA HIS A 290 -5.84 -10.10 14.73
C HIS A 290 -7.33 -9.73 14.77
N HIS A 291 -7.78 -9.05 15.82
CA HIS A 291 -9.15 -8.57 16.01
C HIS A 291 -9.32 -7.09 15.63
N ALA A 292 -8.26 -6.39 15.22
CA ALA A 292 -8.33 -5.01 14.79
C ALA A 292 -9.16 -4.88 13.49
N ILE A 293 -10.06 -3.90 13.45
CA ILE A 293 -11.00 -3.68 12.34
C ILE A 293 -10.73 -2.30 11.70
N PRO A 294 -10.07 -2.23 10.54
CA PRO A 294 -9.88 -0.98 9.83
C PRO A 294 -11.20 -0.50 9.18
N VAL A 295 -11.98 0.31 9.90
CA VAL A 295 -13.26 0.80 9.40
C VAL A 295 -13.06 1.95 8.41
N ASP A 296 -13.14 1.64 7.13
CA ASP A 296 -13.28 2.61 6.03
C ASP A 296 -14.73 2.64 5.50
N THR A 297 -14.94 3.30 4.36
CA THR A 297 -16.26 3.38 3.73
C THR A 297 -16.79 2.04 3.23
N HIS A 298 -15.92 1.11 2.82
CA HIS A 298 -16.32 -0.20 2.32
C HIS A 298 -16.71 -1.12 3.48
N VAL A 299 -15.89 -1.16 4.54
CA VAL A 299 -16.21 -1.88 5.78
C VAL A 299 -17.47 -1.30 6.42
N TRP A 300 -17.66 0.01 6.38
CA TRP A 300 -18.91 0.65 6.81
C TRP A 300 -20.12 0.14 6.02
N GLN A 301 -20.04 0.07 4.69
CA GLN A 301 -21.12 -0.47 3.86
C GLN A 301 -21.43 -1.93 4.17
N ILE A 302 -20.41 -2.77 4.35
CA ILE A 302 -20.58 -4.17 4.74
C ILE A 302 -21.28 -4.26 6.11
N ALA A 303 -20.75 -3.52 7.10
CA ALA A 303 -21.27 -3.55 8.45
C ALA A 303 -22.73 -3.08 8.51
N THR A 304 -23.04 -1.94 7.89
CA THR A 304 -24.40 -1.37 7.89
C THR A 304 -25.41 -2.15 7.04
N LYS A 305 -24.96 -3.06 6.17
CA LYS A 305 -25.86 -3.95 5.43
C LYS A 305 -26.11 -5.28 6.13
N TYR A 306 -25.08 -5.87 6.76
CA TYR A 306 -25.14 -7.27 7.19
C TYR A 306 -24.93 -7.50 8.70
N LEU A 307 -24.38 -6.54 9.43
CA LEU A 307 -24.10 -6.68 10.88
C LEU A 307 -24.94 -5.73 11.73
N LEU A 308 -25.12 -4.49 11.27
CA LEU A 308 -25.77 -3.39 11.98
C LEU A 308 -26.74 -2.64 11.03
N PRO A 309 -27.81 -3.29 10.52
CA PRO A 309 -28.75 -2.70 9.57
C PRO A 309 -29.44 -1.43 10.09
N GLU A 310 -29.56 -1.29 11.42
CA GLU A 310 -30.10 -0.09 12.06
C GLU A 310 -29.24 1.17 11.87
N LEU A 311 -27.97 1.01 11.44
CA LEU A 311 -27.08 2.12 11.13
C LEU A 311 -27.13 2.54 9.64
N ALA A 312 -27.93 1.88 8.82
CA ALA A 312 -28.10 2.23 7.41
C ALA A 312 -28.52 3.71 7.26
N GLY A 313 -27.84 4.44 6.37
CA GLY A 313 -28.06 5.88 6.15
C GLY A 313 -27.40 6.81 7.16
N SER A 314 -26.80 6.30 8.24
CA SER A 314 -26.03 7.11 9.19
C SER A 314 -24.68 7.54 8.60
N ARG A 315 -24.16 8.67 9.09
CA ARG A 315 -22.81 9.14 8.73
C ARG A 315 -21.75 8.43 9.54
N LEU A 316 -20.64 8.09 8.90
CA LEU A 316 -19.46 7.53 9.56
C LEU A 316 -18.89 8.54 10.57
N THR A 317 -18.78 8.12 11.83
CA THR A 317 -18.17 8.92 12.92
C THR A 317 -17.26 8.01 13.76
N PRO A 318 -16.28 8.55 14.51
CA PRO A 318 -15.38 7.73 15.32
C PRO A 318 -16.11 6.79 16.29
N LYS A 319 -17.17 7.27 16.95
CA LYS A 319 -17.98 6.45 17.86
C LYS A 319 -18.66 5.28 17.14
N LEU A 320 -19.14 5.51 15.92
CA LEU A 320 -19.76 4.44 15.12
C LEU A 320 -18.72 3.49 14.53
N CYS A 321 -17.49 3.93 14.26
CA CYS A 321 -16.40 3.03 13.91
C CYS A 321 -16.12 2.01 15.03
N ASN A 322 -16.09 2.46 16.28
CA ASN A 322 -15.89 1.55 17.42
C ASN A 322 -17.03 0.53 17.54
N ARG A 323 -18.29 0.97 17.39
CA ARG A 323 -19.44 0.06 17.40
C ARG A 323 -19.39 -0.97 16.25
N VAL A 324 -18.92 -0.56 15.07
CA VAL A 324 -18.69 -1.51 13.96
C VAL A 324 -17.60 -2.51 14.33
N ALA A 325 -16.47 -2.05 14.88
CA ALA A 325 -15.39 -2.94 15.30
C ALA A 325 -15.87 -3.96 16.34
N GLU A 326 -16.59 -3.52 17.37
CA GLU A 326 -17.22 -4.37 18.39
C GLU A 326 -18.17 -5.42 17.77
N ALA A 327 -18.97 -5.05 16.77
CA ALA A 327 -19.87 -5.98 16.10
C ALA A 327 -19.11 -7.08 15.34
N PHE A 328 -18.01 -6.72 14.65
CA PHE A 328 -17.13 -7.70 14.02
C PHE A 328 -16.46 -8.63 15.04
N VAL A 329 -15.93 -8.09 16.13
CA VAL A 329 -15.29 -8.89 17.20
C VAL A 329 -16.30 -9.80 17.88
N THR A 330 -17.52 -9.33 18.13
CA THR A 330 -18.60 -10.14 18.70
C THR A 330 -18.97 -11.30 17.77
N LYS A 331 -19.00 -11.06 16.45
CA LYS A 331 -19.40 -12.07 15.46
C LYS A 331 -18.29 -13.08 15.15
N TYR A 332 -17.04 -12.66 15.06
CA TYR A 332 -15.93 -13.49 14.56
C TYR A 332 -14.83 -13.77 15.59
N GLY A 333 -14.90 -13.17 16.78
CA GLY A 333 -13.98 -13.42 17.88
C GLY A 333 -12.55 -12.94 17.64
N LYS A 334 -11.57 -13.71 18.14
CA LYS A 334 -10.14 -13.35 18.21
C LYS A 334 -9.52 -12.94 16.87
N TYR A 335 -10.01 -13.48 15.76
CA TYR A 335 -9.48 -13.23 14.42
C TYR A 335 -10.43 -12.39 13.55
N ALA A 336 -11.27 -11.56 14.16
CA ALA A 336 -12.29 -10.78 13.43
C ALA A 336 -11.74 -9.89 12.31
N GLY A 337 -10.50 -9.38 12.42
CA GLY A 337 -9.85 -8.63 11.34
C GLY A 337 -9.54 -9.48 10.11
N TRP A 338 -9.32 -10.78 10.29
CA TRP A 338 -9.14 -11.72 9.18
C TRP A 338 -10.46 -12.00 8.47
N ALA A 339 -11.55 -12.15 9.23
CA ALA A 339 -12.88 -12.27 8.65
C ALA A 339 -13.25 -11.00 7.86
N GLN A 340 -13.01 -9.82 8.45
CA GLN A 340 -13.21 -8.53 7.78
C GLN A 340 -12.38 -8.42 6.50
N THR A 341 -11.14 -8.92 6.49
CA THR A 341 -10.27 -8.89 5.30
C THR A 341 -10.90 -9.67 4.14
N LEU A 342 -11.44 -10.87 4.39
CA LEU A 342 -12.15 -11.64 3.35
C LEU A 342 -13.41 -10.91 2.86
N LEU A 343 -14.21 -10.35 3.78
CA LEU A 343 -15.41 -9.60 3.40
C LEU A 343 -15.07 -8.36 2.56
N PHE A 344 -13.96 -7.69 2.85
CA PHE A 344 -13.45 -6.59 2.03
C PHE A 344 -12.97 -7.07 0.66
N ILE A 345 -12.24 -8.19 0.59
CA ILE A 345 -11.78 -8.79 -0.66
C ILE A 345 -12.96 -9.10 -1.58
N ALA A 346 -14.07 -9.60 -1.02
CA ALA A 346 -15.30 -9.87 -1.78
C ALA A 346 -15.90 -8.62 -2.45
N GLU A 347 -15.56 -7.40 -1.99
CA GLU A 347 -16.01 -6.15 -2.58
C GLU A 347 -15.07 -5.57 -3.65
N LEU A 348 -13.85 -6.13 -3.78
CA LEU A 348 -12.89 -5.66 -4.79
C LEU A 348 -13.41 -5.97 -6.19
N PRO A 349 -13.42 -5.00 -7.13
CA PRO A 349 -13.90 -5.21 -8.51
C PRO A 349 -13.23 -6.39 -9.20
N SER A 350 -11.93 -6.61 -8.98
CA SER A 350 -11.16 -7.71 -9.55
C SER A 350 -11.52 -9.08 -8.98
N GLN A 351 -12.16 -9.14 -7.82
CA GLN A 351 -12.52 -10.40 -7.14
C GLN A 351 -14.03 -10.67 -7.19
N ARG A 352 -14.86 -9.62 -7.33
CA ARG A 352 -16.32 -9.77 -7.55
C ARG A 352 -16.66 -10.62 -8.77
N VAL A 353 -15.79 -10.65 -9.78
CA VAL A 353 -15.95 -11.50 -10.98
C VAL A 353 -15.85 -13.00 -10.67
N LEU A 354 -15.26 -13.38 -9.52
CA LEU A 354 -15.18 -14.76 -9.06
C LEU A 354 -16.44 -15.18 -8.27
N LEU A 355 -17.32 -14.23 -7.95
CA LEU A 355 -18.49 -14.43 -7.11
C LEU A 355 -19.78 -14.48 -7.93
N PRO A 356 -20.71 -15.40 -7.62
CA PRO A 356 -22.09 -15.33 -8.06
C PRO A 356 -22.73 -13.95 -7.79
N SER A 357 -23.60 -13.49 -8.70
CA SER A 357 -24.18 -12.14 -8.64
C SER A 357 -25.00 -11.87 -7.38
N HIS A 358 -25.65 -12.89 -6.81
CA HIS A 358 -26.44 -12.74 -5.58
C HIS A 358 -25.59 -12.46 -4.33
N LEU A 359 -24.27 -12.71 -4.39
CA LEU A 359 -23.35 -12.41 -3.29
C LEU A 359 -22.86 -10.97 -3.28
N TRP A 360 -23.17 -10.20 -4.31
CA TRP A 360 -22.71 -8.83 -4.48
C TRP A 360 -23.42 -7.87 -3.51
N THR A 361 -22.67 -6.99 -2.86
CA THR A 361 -23.22 -6.05 -1.87
C THR A 361 -23.98 -4.87 -2.49
N THR A 362 -23.77 -4.60 -3.76
CA THR A 362 -24.42 -3.51 -4.49
C THR A 362 -25.25 -4.07 -5.66
N ASP A 363 -26.57 -3.84 -5.64
CA ASP A 363 -27.41 -3.95 -6.83
C ASP A 363 -27.04 -2.84 -7.81
N GLN A 364 -26.63 -3.20 -9.02
CA GLN A 364 -26.53 -2.24 -10.11
C GLN A 364 -27.96 -1.87 -10.55
N HIS A 365 -28.55 -0.85 -9.94
CA HIS A 365 -29.77 -0.22 -10.44
C HIS A 365 -29.66 1.29 -10.61
N ASN A 366 -28.46 1.83 -10.77
CA ASN A 366 -28.26 3.21 -11.23
C ASN A 366 -26.91 3.35 -11.94
N HIS A 367 -26.80 2.87 -13.18
CA HIS A 367 -25.93 3.42 -14.24
C HIS A 367 -26.14 2.65 -15.55
N THR A 368 -27.35 2.69 -16.10
CA THR A 368 -27.58 2.39 -17.52
C THR A 368 -28.18 3.62 -18.17
N LYS A 369 -27.31 4.44 -18.75
CA LYS A 369 -27.60 5.16 -20.00
C LYS A 369 -26.29 5.59 -20.65
N LYS A 370 -26.09 5.03 -21.85
CA LYS A 370 -25.11 5.35 -22.90
C LYS A 370 -23.66 4.99 -22.61
N GLU A 371 -23.19 3.90 -23.23
CA GLU A 371 -22.52 3.96 -24.54
C GLU A 371 -22.33 2.52 -25.05
N ASP A 372 -23.09 2.18 -26.10
CA ASP A 372 -22.71 1.11 -27.02
C ASP A 372 -21.56 1.59 -27.91
N SER A 373 -20.74 0.64 -28.37
CA SER A 373 -19.67 0.70 -29.37
C SER A 373 -18.28 1.19 -28.91
N GLU A 374 -17.40 0.25 -28.51
CA GLU A 374 -16.19 -0.14 -29.26
C GLU A 374 -15.37 -1.15 -28.43
N LEU A 375 -15.43 -2.43 -28.82
CA LEU A 375 -14.60 -3.51 -28.31
C LEU A 375 -13.27 -3.52 -29.08
N LEU A 376 -12.19 -3.03 -28.47
CA LEU A 376 -10.81 -3.40 -28.79
C LEU A 376 -9.88 -3.11 -27.58
N VAL A 377 -9.48 -4.20 -26.92
CA VAL A 377 -8.29 -4.43 -26.09
C VAL A 377 -7.57 -3.18 -25.54
N ASN A 378 -7.83 -2.86 -24.25
CA ASN A 378 -6.79 -2.40 -23.32
C ASN A 378 -7.29 -2.52 -21.87
N SER A 379 -6.85 -3.56 -21.17
CA SER A 379 -7.03 -3.73 -19.73
C SER A 379 -6.14 -2.73 -18.97
N LYS A 380 -6.59 -1.48 -18.79
CA LYS A 380 -5.87 -0.51 -17.93
C LYS A 380 -6.69 0.31 -16.94
N ASP A 381 -8.02 0.32 -16.99
CA ASP A 381 -8.80 1.11 -16.05
C ASP A 381 -9.62 0.24 -15.10
N GLY A 382 -8.96 -0.17 -14.01
CA GLY A 382 -9.65 -0.69 -12.84
C GLY A 382 -10.40 0.44 -12.14
N VAL A 383 -11.70 0.25 -11.91
CA VAL A 383 -12.48 1.09 -10.98
C VAL A 383 -11.76 1.08 -9.64
N ALA A 384 -11.12 2.19 -9.32
CA ALA A 384 -10.21 2.31 -8.20
C ALA A 384 -10.99 2.33 -6.88
N LEU A 385 -10.88 1.26 -6.09
CA LEU A 385 -11.35 1.25 -4.71
C LEU A 385 -10.55 2.29 -3.92
N ARG A 386 -11.24 3.22 -3.24
CA ARG A 386 -10.58 4.21 -2.38
C ARG A 386 -10.35 3.58 -1.01
N ILE A 387 -9.09 3.54 -0.59
CA ILE A 387 -8.63 3.00 0.71
C ILE A 387 -8.37 4.14 1.70
#